data_AF-X6PCY5-F1
#
_entry.id   AF-X6PCY5-F1
#
_cell.length_a   1.000
_cell.length_b   1.000
_cell.length_c   1.000
_cell.angle_alpha   90.00
_cell.angle_beta   90.00
_cell.angle_gamma   90.00
#
_symmetry.space_group_name_H-M   'P 1'
#
loop_
_entity.id
_entity.type
_entity.pdbx_description
1 polymer ?
#
loop_
_entity_poly.entity_id
_entity_poly.type
_entity_poly.pdbx_seq_one_letter_code
_entity_poly.pdbx_strand_id
1 'polypeptide(L)'
;MSQLDNPLDSRRRLNKLISHLFPRQSDISVNPTNYVSLSQIETEWKSHIGKELSPSAWIQLDQGKIDQFSKLREIVLHRTEFGKNKDKKRGEGDLTGDHNWIHKYDAKERGSPFDDTVAHGLLSLSFTPTMLYEVMMSDFHVLPLKNMKSNVNYGYDKIRFISPVLANNSIRGKFQIKSVSKNEHQNAVRVVWIISIETKHRDTNQIKQAVLVEYVTLFIYNSFKSSK
;
A
#
# COMPACT_ATOMS: atom_id res chain seq x y z
N MET A 1 -32.91 3.48 3.12
CA MET A 1 -32.00 4.34 2.34
C MET A 1 -30.73 4.54 3.16
N SER A 2 -29.68 3.76 2.87
CA SER A 2 -28.39 3.84 3.59
C SER A 2 -27.70 5.16 3.23
N GLN A 3 -27.34 5.94 4.24
CA GLN A 3 -26.48 7.10 4.06
C GLN A 3 -25.14 6.62 3.47
N LEU A 4 -24.86 7.01 2.22
CA LEU A 4 -23.56 6.82 1.60
C LEU A 4 -22.58 7.75 2.30
N ASP A 5 -21.56 7.18 2.95
CA ASP A 5 -20.48 7.93 3.59
C ASP A 5 -19.82 8.86 2.56
N ASN A 6 -19.79 10.17 2.88
CA ASN A 6 -19.24 11.20 2.02
C ASN A 6 -17.70 11.01 1.91
N PRO A 7 -17.12 10.85 0.70
CA PRO A 7 -15.69 10.65 0.50
C PRO A 7 -14.79 11.75 1.09
N LEU A 8 -15.32 12.97 1.22
CA LEU A 8 -14.64 14.09 1.87
C LEU A 8 -14.54 13.90 3.39
N ASP A 9 -15.51 13.24 4.00
CA ASP A 9 -15.53 12.94 5.43
C ASP A 9 -14.57 11.80 5.76
N SER A 10 -14.46 10.79 4.89
CA SER A 10 -13.46 9.72 5.00
C SER A 10 -12.03 10.25 4.88
N ARG A 11 -11.76 11.18 3.93
CA ARG A 11 -10.46 11.86 3.81
C ARG A 11 -10.15 12.76 5.00
N ARG A 12 -11.14 13.49 5.54
CA ARG A 12 -10.95 14.30 6.75
C ARG A 12 -10.67 13.43 7.98
N ARG A 13 -11.37 12.31 8.13
CA ARG A 13 -11.11 11.33 9.20
C ARG A 13 -9.71 10.74 9.05
N LEU A 14 -9.30 10.33 7.84
CA LEU A 14 -7.96 9.81 7.58
C LEU A 14 -6.88 10.86 7.87
N ASN A 15 -7.04 12.11 7.43
CA ASN A 15 -6.08 13.18 7.70
C ASN A 15 -6.02 13.56 9.20
N LYS A 16 -7.16 13.53 9.89
CA LYS A 16 -7.23 13.75 11.34
C LYS A 16 -6.63 12.58 12.13
N LEU A 17 -6.77 11.36 11.61
CA LEU A 17 -6.15 10.14 12.14
C LEU A 17 -4.63 10.18 11.92
N ILE A 18 -4.17 10.52 10.71
CA ILE A 18 -2.75 10.69 10.36
C ILE A 18 -2.10 11.76 11.23
N SER A 19 -2.76 12.90 11.48
CA SER A 19 -2.19 13.96 12.33
C SER A 19 -2.19 13.63 13.82
N HIS A 20 -3.10 12.78 14.30
CA HIS A 20 -3.07 12.25 15.68
C HIS A 20 -2.02 11.14 15.86
N LEU A 21 -1.84 10.30 14.83
CA LEU A 21 -0.93 9.15 14.87
C LEU A 21 0.51 9.53 14.52
N PHE A 22 0.71 10.63 13.78
CA PHE A 22 2.00 11.25 13.51
C PHE A 22 1.93 12.74 13.87
N PRO A 23 2.02 13.10 15.16
CA PRO A 23 2.24 14.48 15.56
C PRO A 23 3.45 15.03 14.80
N ARG A 24 3.46 16.33 14.48
CA ARG A 24 4.68 16.97 13.98
C ARG A 24 5.82 16.64 14.95
N GLN A 25 7.00 16.31 14.43
CA GLN A 25 8.17 15.91 15.24
C GLN A 25 8.49 16.90 16.38
N SER A 26 8.04 18.15 16.28
CA SER A 26 8.18 19.18 17.30
C SER A 26 7.33 18.98 18.56
N ASP A 27 6.30 18.13 18.52
CA ASP A 27 5.22 18.14 19.53
C ASP A 27 5.23 16.92 20.47
N ILE A 28 6.16 15.99 20.30
CA ILE A 28 6.27 14.79 21.14
C ILE A 28 7.39 14.98 22.17
N SER A 29 7.05 15.41 23.39
CA SER A 29 7.94 15.21 24.53
C SER A 29 7.98 13.71 24.85
N VAL A 30 9.10 13.06 24.54
CA VAL A 30 9.26 11.61 24.77
C VAL A 30 9.52 11.38 26.25
N ASN A 31 8.51 10.93 26.99
CA ASN A 31 8.65 10.53 28.38
C ASN A 31 9.46 9.20 28.46
N PRO A 32 10.63 9.15 29.13
CA PRO A 32 11.56 8.00 29.09
C PRO A 32 11.00 6.66 29.60
N THR A 33 9.93 6.68 30.41
CA THR A 33 9.34 5.48 31.02
C THR A 33 8.46 4.63 30.09
N ASN A 34 8.19 5.10 28.86
CA ASN A 34 7.33 4.41 27.88
C ASN A 34 8.10 3.73 26.73
N TYR A 35 9.43 3.63 26.83
CA TYR A 35 10.27 3.07 25.77
C TYR A 35 10.11 1.54 25.69
N VAL A 36 9.79 1.02 24.50
CA VAL A 36 9.69 -0.42 24.22
C VAL A 36 10.97 -0.89 23.53
N SER A 37 11.59 -1.95 24.02
CA SER A 37 12.79 -2.55 23.43
C SER A 37 12.47 -3.26 22.11
N LEU A 38 13.48 -3.38 21.23
CA LEU A 38 13.33 -4.17 19.99
C LEU A 38 12.91 -5.61 20.24
N SER A 39 13.39 -6.23 21.33
CA SER A 39 13.03 -7.61 21.66
C SER A 39 11.55 -7.75 22.06
N GLN A 40 10.99 -6.76 22.76
CA GLN A 40 9.55 -6.72 23.06
C GLN A 40 8.72 -6.52 21.79
N ILE A 41 9.15 -5.60 20.91
CA ILE A 41 8.50 -5.37 19.61
C ILE A 41 8.53 -6.63 18.75
N GLU A 42 9.70 -7.27 18.64
CA GLU A 42 9.86 -8.53 17.91
C GLU A 42 8.98 -9.64 18.48
N THR A 43 8.90 -9.76 19.80
CA THR A 43 8.05 -10.76 20.47
C THR A 43 6.58 -10.54 20.15
N GLU A 44 6.11 -9.28 20.18
CA GLU A 44 4.74 -8.93 19.82
C GLU A 44 4.43 -9.26 18.35
N TRP A 45 5.32 -8.91 17.43
CA TRP A 45 5.17 -9.28 16.02
C TRP A 45 5.15 -10.80 15.83
N LYS A 46 6.05 -11.52 16.51
CA LYS A 46 6.15 -12.99 16.43
C LYS A 46 4.91 -13.69 16.96
N SER A 47 4.21 -13.10 17.93
CA SER A 47 2.97 -13.67 18.48
C SER A 47 1.81 -13.71 17.45
N HIS A 48 1.95 -12.99 16.33
CA HIS A 48 0.98 -12.92 15.24
C HIS A 48 1.38 -13.76 14.00
N ILE A 49 2.53 -14.45 14.02
CA ILE A 49 2.96 -15.29 12.90
C ILE A 49 1.91 -16.38 12.59
N GLY A 50 1.55 -16.51 11.32
CA GLY A 50 0.60 -17.49 10.82
C GLY A 50 -0.87 -17.21 11.14
N LYS A 51 -1.18 -16.16 11.91
CA LYS A 51 -2.56 -15.75 12.20
C LYS A 51 -3.09 -14.85 11.08
N GLU A 52 -4.37 -15.03 10.75
CA GLU A 52 -5.09 -14.07 9.89
C GLU A 52 -5.37 -12.80 10.69
N LEU A 53 -4.92 -11.66 10.15
CA LEU A 53 -5.24 -10.34 10.68
C LEU A 53 -6.55 -9.84 10.08
N SER A 54 -7.14 -8.80 10.65
CA SER A 54 -8.32 -8.16 10.07
C SER A 54 -8.04 -7.72 8.63
N PRO A 55 -9.03 -7.85 7.72
CA PRO A 55 -8.87 -7.35 6.36
C PRO A 55 -8.88 -5.81 6.36
N SER A 56 -8.23 -5.21 5.38
CA SER A 56 -8.39 -3.77 5.14
C SER A 56 -9.81 -3.44 4.67
N ALA A 57 -10.18 -2.16 4.71
CA ALA A 57 -11.36 -1.67 4.04
C ALA A 57 -11.28 -1.90 2.52
N TRP A 58 -12.47 -1.91 1.90
CA TRP A 58 -12.60 -1.94 0.45
C TRP A 58 -12.24 -0.60 -0.16
N ILE A 59 -11.42 -0.61 -1.20
CA ILE A 59 -11.03 0.54 -2.02
C ILE A 59 -11.57 0.36 -3.42
N GLN A 60 -12.43 1.27 -3.89
CA GLN A 60 -12.94 1.23 -5.26
C GLN A 60 -11.90 1.74 -6.28
N LEU A 61 -11.64 0.96 -7.32
CA LEU A 61 -10.79 1.33 -8.45
C LEU A 61 -11.63 1.77 -9.66
N ASP A 62 -11.98 3.05 -9.69
CA ASP A 62 -12.60 3.66 -10.88
C ASP A 62 -11.59 3.90 -12.01
N GLN A 63 -12.10 4.18 -13.21
CA GLN A 63 -11.27 4.50 -14.39
C GLN A 63 -10.36 5.71 -14.14
N GLY A 64 -10.78 6.68 -13.33
CA GLY A 64 -9.97 7.86 -13.00
C GLY A 64 -8.67 7.49 -12.28
N LYS A 65 -8.72 6.56 -11.31
CA LYS A 65 -7.52 6.05 -10.63
C LYS A 65 -6.62 5.24 -11.56
N ILE A 66 -7.20 4.45 -12.47
CA ILE A 66 -6.47 3.68 -13.48
C ILE A 66 -5.72 4.62 -14.42
N ASP A 67 -6.42 5.65 -14.91
CA ASP A 67 -5.85 6.69 -15.76
C ASP A 67 -4.77 7.51 -15.05
N GLN A 68 -4.98 7.88 -13.78
CA GLN A 68 -3.96 8.57 -12.99
C GLN A 68 -2.70 7.73 -12.80
N PHE A 69 -2.83 6.40 -12.72
CA PHE A 69 -1.66 5.52 -12.59
C PHE A 69 -0.81 5.45 -13.86
N SER A 70 -1.41 5.72 -15.03
CA SER A 70 -0.64 6.00 -16.25
C SER A 70 -0.21 7.48 -16.32
N LYS A 71 -1.03 8.40 -15.81
CA LYS A 71 -0.98 9.87 -15.76
C LYS A 71 -0.17 10.59 -14.64
N LEU A 72 1.12 11.00 -14.75
CA LEU A 72 1.68 12.10 -13.87
C LEU A 72 1.90 13.34 -14.71
N ARG A 73 1.11 14.37 -14.45
CA ARG A 73 1.49 15.71 -14.87
C ARG A 73 2.45 16.29 -13.83
N GLU A 74 3.62 16.69 -14.31
CA GLU A 74 4.69 17.47 -13.66
C GLU A 74 5.67 16.76 -12.72
N ILE A 75 6.66 16.10 -13.32
CA ILE A 75 8.07 16.34 -12.94
C ILE A 75 8.81 16.71 -14.22
N VAL A 76 9.41 17.90 -14.24
CA VAL A 76 10.35 18.33 -15.28
C VAL A 76 11.56 17.40 -15.20
N LEU A 77 11.55 16.30 -15.95
CA LEU A 77 12.76 15.55 -16.22
C LEU A 77 13.63 16.45 -17.10
N HIS A 78 14.72 16.97 -16.53
CA HIS A 78 15.78 17.59 -17.31
C HIS A 78 16.28 16.54 -18.32
N ARG A 79 15.94 16.79 -19.59
CA ARG A 79 16.29 15.98 -20.74
C ARG A 79 17.81 15.79 -20.78
N THR A 80 18.29 14.60 -20.46
CA THR A 80 19.57 14.13 -21.00
C THR A 80 19.30 13.70 -22.44
N GLU A 81 19.99 14.34 -23.38
CA GLU A 81 19.77 14.17 -24.82
C GLU A 81 20.18 12.77 -25.28
N PHE A 82 19.24 11.83 -25.27
CA PHE A 82 19.33 10.63 -26.12
C PHE A 82 18.55 10.87 -27.41
N GLY A 83 19.30 11.04 -28.50
CA GLY A 83 18.90 10.70 -29.87
C GLY A 83 17.71 11.47 -30.45
N LYS A 84 18.01 12.47 -31.28
CA LYS A 84 17.04 13.07 -32.21
C LYS A 84 16.51 12.01 -33.17
N ASN A 85 15.38 11.39 -32.86
CA ASN A 85 14.55 10.72 -33.86
C ASN A 85 13.13 11.30 -33.81
N LYS A 86 12.84 12.15 -34.80
CA LYS A 86 11.53 12.76 -35.01
C LYS A 86 10.63 11.69 -35.60
N ASP A 87 9.97 10.88 -34.77
CA ASP A 87 8.75 10.12 -35.12
C ASP A 87 8.22 9.33 -33.92
N LYS A 88 7.58 10.05 -32.98
CA LYS A 88 6.46 9.63 -32.12
C LYS A 88 6.31 10.68 -31.02
N LYS A 89 5.23 11.48 -31.09
CA LYS A 89 4.71 12.22 -29.92
C LYS A 89 4.23 11.19 -28.87
N ARG A 90 5.16 10.61 -28.11
CA ARG A 90 4.83 9.97 -26.82
C ARG A 90 4.80 11.10 -25.80
N GLY A 91 3.63 11.37 -25.25
CA GLY A 91 3.37 12.56 -24.44
C GLY A 91 4.31 12.65 -23.24
N GLU A 92 4.83 13.85 -23.01
CA GLU A 92 5.49 14.21 -21.76
C GLU A 92 4.45 14.16 -20.63
N GLY A 93 4.62 13.26 -19.66
CA GLY A 93 3.85 13.23 -18.40
C GLY A 93 3.08 11.94 -18.09
N ASP A 94 3.75 10.79 -18.06
CA ASP A 94 3.17 9.52 -17.61
C ASP A 94 3.87 9.03 -16.32
N LEU A 95 3.15 8.52 -15.29
CA LEU A 95 3.78 7.97 -14.05
C LEU A 95 4.73 6.83 -14.42
N THR A 96 4.22 5.94 -15.27
CA THR A 96 4.81 4.64 -15.61
C THR A 96 5.05 4.51 -17.11
N GLY A 97 4.33 5.29 -17.93
CA GLY A 97 4.30 5.12 -19.39
C GLY A 97 3.58 3.85 -19.86
N ASP A 98 2.91 3.11 -18.96
CA ASP A 98 2.16 1.90 -19.32
C ASP A 98 0.80 2.24 -19.92
N HIS A 99 0.79 2.33 -21.25
CA HIS A 99 -0.38 2.58 -22.09
C HIS A 99 -0.97 1.33 -22.72
N ASN A 100 -0.74 0.15 -22.13
CA ASN A 100 -1.36 -1.07 -22.63
C ASN A 100 -2.87 -0.85 -22.77
N TRP A 101 -3.40 -1.25 -23.92
CA TRP A 101 -4.74 -0.87 -24.34
C TRP A 101 -5.84 -1.43 -23.44
N ILE A 102 -5.56 -2.52 -22.73
CA ILE A 102 -6.48 -3.12 -21.74
C ILE A 102 -6.76 -2.21 -20.53
N HIS A 103 -5.95 -1.16 -20.31
CA HIS A 103 -6.12 -0.17 -19.24
C HIS A 103 -6.94 1.05 -19.67
N LYS A 104 -7.32 1.13 -20.95
CA LYS A 104 -8.07 2.25 -21.52
C LYS A 104 -9.56 1.96 -21.49
N TYR A 105 -10.36 3.02 -21.35
CA TYR A 105 -11.82 2.93 -21.27
C TYR A 105 -12.47 2.22 -22.49
N ASP A 106 -11.82 2.26 -23.64
CA ASP A 106 -12.29 1.65 -24.90
C ASP A 106 -11.89 0.16 -25.04
N ALA A 107 -11.23 -0.43 -24.03
CA ALA A 107 -10.71 -1.79 -24.10
C ALA A 107 -11.79 -2.82 -24.47
N LYS A 108 -12.97 -2.72 -23.85
CA LYS A 108 -14.09 -3.61 -24.14
C LYS A 108 -14.57 -3.50 -25.58
N GLU A 109 -14.76 -2.29 -26.07
CA GLU A 109 -15.21 -2.00 -27.45
C GLU A 109 -14.20 -2.47 -28.50
N ARG A 110 -12.93 -2.56 -28.11
CA ARG A 110 -11.82 -3.04 -28.94
C ARG A 110 -11.64 -4.56 -28.92
N GLY A 111 -12.56 -5.31 -28.32
CA GLY A 111 -12.54 -6.77 -28.28
C GLY A 111 -11.60 -7.35 -27.22
N SER A 112 -11.41 -6.64 -26.11
CA SER A 112 -10.75 -7.20 -24.93
C SER A 112 -11.40 -8.53 -24.52
N PRO A 113 -10.61 -9.56 -24.15
CA PRO A 113 -11.15 -10.80 -23.61
C PRO A 113 -11.71 -10.61 -22.18
N PHE A 114 -11.57 -9.42 -21.61
CA PHE A 114 -12.11 -9.05 -20.30
C PHE A 114 -13.40 -8.26 -20.45
N ASP A 115 -14.34 -8.45 -19.51
CA ASP A 115 -15.67 -7.83 -19.55
C ASP A 115 -15.67 -6.30 -19.35
N ASP A 116 -14.52 -5.71 -19.04
CA ASP A 116 -14.30 -4.28 -18.83
C ASP A 116 -12.80 -3.93 -18.94
N THR A 117 -12.46 -2.64 -18.79
CA THR A 117 -11.09 -2.17 -18.59
C THR A 117 -10.46 -2.87 -17.38
N VAL A 118 -9.20 -3.28 -17.51
CA VAL A 118 -8.43 -3.91 -16.44
C VAL A 118 -7.55 -2.85 -15.78
N ALA A 119 -7.51 -2.78 -14.46
CA ALA A 119 -6.56 -1.94 -13.73
C ALA A 119 -5.12 -2.45 -13.89
N HIS A 120 -4.13 -1.56 -13.85
CA HIS A 120 -2.73 -1.99 -13.83
C HIS A 120 -2.46 -2.91 -12.63
N GLY A 121 -1.78 -4.03 -12.85
CA GLY A 121 -1.41 -4.94 -11.75
C GLY A 121 -0.58 -4.21 -10.68
N LEU A 122 0.37 -3.37 -11.11
CA LEU A 122 1.19 -2.55 -10.23
C LEU A 122 0.39 -1.47 -9.48
N LEU A 123 -0.70 -0.96 -10.06
CA LEU A 123 -1.63 -0.07 -9.33
C LEU A 123 -2.25 -0.83 -8.16
N SER A 124 -2.75 -2.05 -8.39
CA SER A 124 -3.34 -2.87 -7.33
C SER A 124 -2.32 -3.16 -6.22
N LEU A 125 -1.08 -3.52 -6.60
CA LEU A 125 0.00 -3.76 -5.64
C LEU A 125 0.40 -2.49 -4.86
N SER A 126 0.31 -1.31 -5.47
CA SER A 126 0.69 -0.03 -4.85
C SER A 126 -0.17 0.37 -3.64
N PHE A 127 -1.36 -0.20 -3.48
CA PHE A 127 -2.22 0.02 -2.32
C PHE A 127 -1.81 -0.78 -1.08
N THR A 128 -0.91 -1.76 -1.23
CA THR A 128 -0.45 -2.62 -0.14
C THR A 128 0.02 -1.84 1.10
N PRO A 129 0.82 -0.76 1.00
CA PRO A 129 1.25 0.00 2.16
C PRO A 129 0.09 0.69 2.90
N THR A 130 -0.88 1.24 2.17
CA THR A 130 -2.06 1.90 2.76
C THR A 130 -2.96 0.89 3.46
N MET A 131 -3.22 -0.26 2.82
CA MET A 131 -4.01 -1.34 3.41
C MET A 131 -3.32 -1.92 4.65
N LEU A 132 -2.00 -2.09 4.60
CA LEU A 132 -1.21 -2.58 5.73
C LEU A 132 -1.28 -1.61 6.91
N TYR A 133 -1.20 -0.31 6.66
CA TYR A 133 -1.30 0.70 7.71
C TYR A 133 -2.63 0.60 8.47
N GLU A 134 -3.74 0.44 7.75
CA GLU A 134 -5.06 0.26 8.36
C GLU A 134 -5.10 -0.97 9.27
N VAL A 135 -4.64 -2.12 8.77
CA VAL A 135 -4.57 -3.38 9.53
C VAL A 135 -3.64 -3.26 10.74
N MET A 136 -2.54 -2.52 10.59
CA MET A 136 -1.62 -2.28 11.70
C MET A 136 -2.26 -1.47 12.83
N MET A 137 -3.18 -0.56 12.51
CA MET A 137 -3.91 0.22 13.53
C MET A 137 -5.04 -0.57 14.19
N SER A 138 -5.60 -1.57 13.52
CA SER A 138 -6.70 -2.38 14.05
C SER A 138 -6.23 -3.56 14.89
N ASP A 139 -5.24 -4.31 14.42
CA ASP A 139 -4.92 -5.64 14.98
C ASP A 139 -3.77 -5.63 15.98
N PHE A 140 -2.91 -4.61 15.94
CA PHE A 140 -1.80 -4.50 16.86
C PHE A 140 -2.12 -3.49 17.94
N HIS A 141 -1.81 -3.83 19.19
CA HIS A 141 -1.67 -2.82 20.23
C HIS A 141 -0.68 -1.75 19.75
N VAL A 142 -0.75 -0.52 20.27
CA VAL A 142 0.20 0.56 19.89
C VAL A 142 1.69 0.21 20.09
N LEU A 143 2.02 -0.94 20.72
CA LEU A 143 3.36 -1.40 21.04
C LEU A 143 4.31 -1.46 19.82
N PRO A 144 4.00 -2.09 18.67
CA PRO A 144 4.90 -2.13 17.53
C PRO A 144 5.09 -0.77 16.84
N LEU A 145 4.25 0.21 17.16
CA LEU A 145 4.29 1.57 16.66
C LEU A 145 5.06 2.51 17.60
N LYS A 146 5.17 2.16 18.89
CA LYS A 146 5.95 2.94 19.85
C LYS A 146 7.42 3.01 19.42
N ASN A 147 8.00 4.21 19.50
CA ASN A 147 9.37 4.51 19.10
C ASN A 147 9.71 4.27 17.62
N MET A 148 8.72 3.95 16.77
CA MET A 148 8.95 3.77 15.34
C MET A 148 9.37 5.11 14.74
N LYS A 149 10.56 5.16 14.16
CA LYS A 149 11.11 6.33 13.49
C LYS A 149 10.61 6.43 12.06
N SER A 150 10.61 5.29 11.36
CA SER A 150 10.14 5.18 9.99
C SER A 150 9.85 3.72 9.66
N ASN A 151 9.18 3.50 8.53
CA ASN A 151 9.11 2.21 7.88
C ASN A 151 9.47 2.39 6.41
N VAL A 152 10.02 1.35 5.80
CA VAL A 152 10.31 1.33 4.37
C VAL A 152 9.70 0.09 3.73
N ASN A 153 9.19 0.28 2.51
CA ASN A 153 8.96 -0.81 1.58
C ASN A 153 10.34 -1.38 1.20
N TYR A 154 10.70 -2.51 1.82
CA TYR A 154 12.01 -3.13 1.60
C TYR A 154 12.02 -3.92 0.29
N GLY A 155 10.87 -4.45 -0.11
CA GLY A 155 10.68 -5.08 -1.40
C GLY A 155 9.58 -6.12 -1.40
N TYR A 156 9.61 -6.97 -2.41
CA TYR A 156 8.67 -8.05 -2.64
C TYR A 156 9.45 -9.29 -3.08
N ASP A 157 9.18 -10.44 -2.47
CA ASP A 157 9.89 -11.69 -2.79
C ASP A 157 9.16 -12.45 -3.90
N LYS A 158 7.84 -12.67 -3.75
CA LYS A 158 7.00 -13.39 -4.72
C LYS A 158 5.75 -12.59 -5.00
N ILE A 159 5.46 -12.30 -6.26
CA ILE A 159 4.23 -11.64 -6.71
C ILE A 159 3.54 -12.51 -7.77
N ARG A 160 2.22 -12.66 -7.66
CA ARG A 160 1.38 -13.27 -8.70
C ARG A 160 0.11 -12.45 -8.88
N PHE A 161 -0.19 -12.10 -10.14
CA PHE A 161 -1.46 -11.51 -10.55
C PHE A 161 -2.37 -12.64 -11.05
N ILE A 162 -3.34 -13.03 -10.22
CA ILE A 162 -4.14 -14.26 -10.39
C ILE A 162 -5.41 -14.00 -11.18
N SER A 163 -6.13 -12.93 -10.84
CA SER A 163 -7.33 -12.51 -11.58
C SER A 163 -7.28 -11.01 -11.90
N PRO A 164 -7.80 -10.58 -13.05
CA PRO A 164 -7.84 -9.16 -13.41
C PRO A 164 -8.72 -8.40 -12.43
N VAL A 165 -8.31 -7.18 -12.11
CA VAL A 165 -9.15 -6.22 -11.37
C VAL A 165 -9.81 -5.33 -12.41
N LEU A 166 -11.12 -5.50 -12.61
CA LEU A 166 -11.86 -4.70 -13.58
C LEU A 166 -12.16 -3.29 -13.05
N ALA A 167 -12.33 -2.33 -13.94
CA ALA A 167 -12.72 -0.98 -13.59
C ALA A 167 -14.04 -0.97 -12.80
N ASN A 168 -14.12 -0.06 -11.83
CA ASN A 168 -15.20 0.11 -10.86
C ASN A 168 -15.38 -1.04 -9.86
N ASN A 169 -14.57 -2.11 -9.91
CA ASN A 169 -14.50 -3.08 -8.84
C ASN A 169 -13.79 -2.49 -7.61
N SER A 170 -14.01 -3.11 -6.46
CA SER A 170 -13.28 -2.78 -5.24
C SER A 170 -12.18 -3.79 -4.97
N ILE A 171 -11.11 -3.37 -4.30
CA ILE A 171 -10.04 -4.23 -3.79
C ILE A 171 -9.87 -4.09 -2.28
N ARG A 172 -9.39 -5.13 -1.59
CA ARG A 172 -8.93 -5.06 -0.19
C ARG A 172 -7.79 -6.04 0.05
N GLY A 173 -6.99 -5.81 1.08
CA GLY A 173 -5.92 -6.72 1.48
C GLY A 173 -6.35 -7.63 2.64
N LYS A 174 -5.95 -8.89 2.57
CA LYS A 174 -5.89 -9.82 3.71
C LYS A 174 -4.44 -10.13 4.03
N PHE A 175 -4.08 -10.14 5.31
CA PHE A 175 -2.70 -10.12 5.76
C PHE A 175 -2.42 -11.25 6.74
N GLN A 176 -1.24 -11.83 6.61
CA GLN A 176 -0.66 -12.75 7.58
C GLN A 176 0.83 -12.42 7.73
N ILE A 177 1.37 -12.56 8.92
CA ILE A 177 2.81 -12.47 9.12
C ILE A 177 3.43 -13.83 8.85
N LYS A 178 4.36 -13.88 7.88
CA LYS A 178 5.13 -15.08 7.55
C LYS A 178 6.36 -15.21 8.45
N SER A 179 7.11 -14.12 8.64
CA SER A 179 8.32 -14.14 9.45
C SER A 179 8.68 -12.77 9.97
N VAL A 180 9.37 -12.74 11.11
CA VAL A 180 9.86 -11.54 11.78
C VAL A 180 11.32 -11.78 12.17
N SER A 181 12.19 -10.83 11.84
CA SER A 181 13.60 -10.88 12.23
C SER A 181 14.11 -9.51 12.64
N LYS A 182 14.75 -9.44 13.80
CA LYS A 182 15.43 -8.22 14.27
C LYS A 182 16.75 -7.99 13.53
N ASN A 183 17.06 -6.73 13.24
CA ASN A 183 18.37 -6.26 12.80
C ASN A 183 18.87 -5.22 13.82
N GLU A 184 19.78 -5.64 14.71
CA GLU A 184 20.29 -4.78 15.78
C GLU A 184 21.15 -3.63 15.26
N HIS A 185 21.95 -3.86 14.21
CA HIS A 185 22.80 -2.82 13.62
C HIS A 185 22.01 -1.62 13.09
N GLN A 186 20.83 -1.88 12.52
CA GLN A 186 19.94 -0.86 11.97
C GLN A 186 18.86 -0.41 12.96
N ASN A 187 18.88 -0.95 14.19
CA ASN A 187 17.82 -0.81 15.18
C ASN A 187 16.42 -1.02 14.57
N ALA A 188 16.26 -2.12 13.82
CA ALA A 188 15.11 -2.35 12.96
C ALA A 188 14.52 -3.76 13.12
N VAL A 189 13.26 -3.91 12.72
CA VAL A 189 12.57 -5.20 12.60
C VAL A 189 12.14 -5.38 11.15
N ARG A 190 12.60 -6.47 10.53
CA ARG A 190 12.14 -6.90 9.21
C ARG A 190 10.94 -7.83 9.37
N VAL A 191 9.85 -7.53 8.67
CA VAL A 191 8.63 -8.35 8.66
C VAL A 191 8.34 -8.77 7.23
N VAL A 192 8.07 -10.06 7.05
CA VAL A 192 7.58 -10.60 5.77
C VAL A 192 6.10 -10.93 5.94
N TRP A 193 5.29 -10.36 5.06
CA TRP A 193 3.84 -10.49 5.05
C TRP A 193 3.41 -11.37 3.89
N ILE A 194 2.46 -12.28 4.11
CA ILE A 194 1.68 -12.89 3.04
C ILE A 194 0.43 -12.04 2.88
N ILE A 195 0.22 -11.52 1.67
CA ILE A 195 -0.87 -10.62 1.37
C ILE A 195 -1.67 -11.16 0.20
N SER A 196 -2.96 -11.34 0.43
CA SER A 196 -3.93 -11.64 -0.61
C SER A 196 -4.77 -10.40 -0.86
N ILE A 197 -4.56 -9.75 -2.01
CA ILE A 197 -5.44 -8.70 -2.48
C ILE A 197 -6.64 -9.37 -3.12
N GLU A 198 -7.82 -9.16 -2.55
CA GLU A 198 -9.09 -9.60 -3.09
C GLU A 198 -9.70 -8.50 -3.97
N THR A 199 -10.40 -8.87 -5.03
CA THR A 199 -11.26 -7.98 -5.81
C THR A 199 -12.71 -8.39 -5.67
N LYS A 200 -13.60 -7.41 -5.51
CA LYS A 200 -15.05 -7.59 -5.45
C LYS A 200 -15.68 -6.97 -6.69
N HIS A 201 -16.37 -7.81 -7.46
CA HIS A 201 -17.10 -7.38 -8.64
C HIS A 201 -18.25 -6.43 -8.25
N ARG A 202 -18.37 -5.30 -8.94
CA ARG A 202 -19.39 -4.28 -8.62
C ARG A 202 -20.84 -4.80 -8.76
N ASP A 203 -21.13 -5.50 -9.86
CA ASP A 203 -22.49 -5.95 -10.18
C ASP A 203 -22.86 -7.26 -9.48
N THR A 204 -21.98 -8.28 -9.55
CA THR A 204 -22.27 -9.62 -9.03
C THR A 204 -21.90 -9.80 -7.56
N ASN A 205 -21.20 -8.84 -6.94
CA ASN A 205 -20.59 -8.95 -5.61
C ASN A 205 -19.61 -10.13 -5.44
N GLN A 206 -19.24 -10.84 -6.51
CA GLN A 206 -18.32 -11.96 -6.46
C GLN A 206 -16.93 -11.48 -6.00
N ILE A 207 -16.36 -12.19 -5.02
CA ILE A 207 -15.01 -11.92 -4.52
C ILE A 207 -14.04 -12.96 -5.09
N LYS A 208 -12.93 -12.50 -5.66
CA LYS A 208 -11.84 -13.33 -6.17
C LYS A 208 -10.49 -12.84 -5.64
N GLN A 209 -9.51 -13.73 -5.57
CA GLN A 209 -8.14 -13.34 -5.29
C GLN A 209 -7.51 -12.72 -6.56
N ALA A 210 -7.13 -11.45 -6.47
CA ALA A 210 -6.52 -10.71 -7.57
C ALA A 210 -4.99 -10.78 -7.53
N VAL A 211 -4.38 -10.59 -6.37
CA VAL A 211 -2.92 -10.59 -6.21
C VAL A 211 -2.55 -11.42 -4.99
N LEU A 212 -1.53 -12.26 -5.12
CA LEU A 212 -0.86 -12.90 -3.99
C LEU A 212 0.58 -12.39 -3.94
N VAL A 213 1.00 -11.89 -2.78
CA VAL A 213 2.33 -11.32 -2.63
C VAL A 213 2.98 -11.62 -1.28
N GLU A 214 4.28 -11.91 -1.32
CA GLU A 214 5.17 -11.83 -0.15
C GLU A 214 5.79 -10.44 -0.09
N TYR A 215 5.27 -9.59 0.79
CA TYR A 215 5.69 -8.20 0.96
C TYR A 215 6.68 -8.08 2.12
N VAL A 216 7.77 -7.35 1.92
CA VAL A 216 8.83 -7.19 2.92
C VAL A 216 8.87 -5.75 3.39
N THR A 217 8.71 -5.55 4.69
CA THR A 217 8.86 -4.23 5.31
C THR A 217 10.01 -4.23 6.30
N LEU A 218 10.66 -3.07 6.42
CA LEU A 218 11.65 -2.82 7.46
C LEU A 218 11.15 -1.66 8.33
N PHE A 219 10.86 -1.95 9.59
CA PHE A 219 10.46 -0.98 10.60
C PHE A 219 11.69 -0.53 11.37
N ILE A 220 12.00 0.76 11.33
CA ILE A 220 13.19 1.35 11.94
C ILE A 220 12.75 2.09 13.21
N TYR A 221 13.41 1.81 14.33
CA TYR A 221 13.08 2.38 15.63
C TYR A 221 14.15 3.37 16.09
N ASN A 222 13.78 4.33 16.95
CA ASN A 222 14.76 5.16 17.66
C ASN A 222 15.50 4.32 18.70
N SER A 223 16.81 4.50 18.87
CA SER A 223 17.58 3.86 19.95
C SER A 223 17.47 4.65 21.24
N PHE A 224 17.17 4.02 22.38
CA PHE A 224 17.37 4.65 23.68
C PHE A 224 18.85 4.52 24.06
N LYS A 225 19.59 5.62 24.04
CA LYS A 225 20.85 5.67 24.79
C LYS A 225 20.46 6.04 26.22
N SER A 226 20.66 5.11 27.16
CA SER A 226 20.76 5.52 28.56
C SER A 226 21.84 6.59 28.63
N SER A 227 21.48 7.79 29.11
CA SER A 227 22.48 8.76 29.55
C SER A 227 23.42 8.04 30.50
N LYS A 228 24.69 7.93 30.10
CA LYS A 228 25.77 7.55 31.02
C LYS A 228 25.95 8.64 32.05
#